data_AF-A0A2H0GZH0-F1
#
_entry.id   AF-A0A2H0GZH0-F1
#
_cell.length_a   1.000
_cell.length_b   1.000
_cell.length_c   1.000
_cell.angle_alpha   90.00
_cell.angle_beta   90.00
_cell.angle_gamma   90.00
#
_symmetry.space_group_name_H-M   'P 1'
#
loop_
_entity.id
_entity.type
_entity.pdbx_description
1 polymer ?
#
loop_
_entity_poly.entity_id
_entity_poly.type
_entity_poly.pdbx_seq_one_letter_code
_entity_poly.pdbx_strand_id
1 'polypeptide(L)' 'MKVLIDINDNEASFAMKVLKSLSFIKKVKPMSVSTVELWEDLKEAANEVRLHKQGKLKLKTAQDLLNEL' A
#
# COMPACT_ATOMS: atom_id res chain seq x y z
N MET A 1 12.41 -7.33 5.68
CA MET A 1 12.08 -6.44 4.56
C MET A 1 10.89 -7.02 3.80
N LYS A 2 9.94 -6.19 3.38
CA LYS A 2 8.83 -6.59 2.51
C LYS A 2 8.98 -5.81 1.22
N VAL A 3 8.84 -6.47 0.07
CA VAL A 3 8.97 -5.87 -1.26
C VAL A 3 7.70 -6.19 -2.02
N LEU A 4 7.13 -5.18 -2.67
CA LEU A 4 5.98 -5.30 -3.54
C LEU A 4 6.52 -5.28 -4.98
N ILE A 5 6.08 -6.23 -5.79
CA ILE A 5 6.57 -6.41 -7.16
C ILE A 5 5.36 -6.37 -8.07
N ASP A 6 5.35 -5.42 -8.99
CA ASP A 6 4.35 -5.32 -10.04
C ASP A 6 4.88 -6.01 -11.31
N ILE A 7 4.11 -6.97 -11.82
CA ILE A 7 4.46 -7.81 -12.96
C ILE A 7 3.21 -8.12 -13.76
N ASN A 8 3.37 -8.31 -15.07
CA ASN A 8 2.27 -8.74 -15.93
C ASN A 8 1.70 -10.09 -15.46
N ASP A 9 0.37 -10.21 -15.46
CA ASP A 9 -0.35 -11.43 -15.03
C ASP A 9 0.13 -12.69 -15.75
N ASN A 10 0.47 -12.57 -17.04
CA ASN A 10 0.97 -13.68 -17.86
C ASN A 10 2.28 -14.27 -17.30
N GLU A 11 3.11 -13.43 -16.67
CA GLU A 11 4.42 -13.79 -16.11
C GLU A 11 4.33 -14.12 -14.61
N ALA A 12 3.19 -13.84 -13.95
CA ALA A 12 3.04 -14.00 -12.51
C ALA A 12 3.26 -15.44 -12.04
N SER A 13 2.80 -16.42 -12.82
CA SER A 13 3.02 -17.85 -12.54
C SER A 13 4.49 -18.25 -12.61
N PHE A 14 5.25 -17.68 -13.55
CA PHE A 14 6.68 -17.92 -13.70
C PHE A 14 7.47 -17.25 -12.58
N ALA A 15 7.20 -15.97 -12.32
CA ALA A 15 7.82 -15.21 -11.23
C ALA A 15 7.61 -15.90 -9.87
N MET A 16 6.40 -16.41 -9.60
CA MET A 16 6.08 -17.14 -8.37
C MET A 16 6.95 -18.40 -8.20
N LYS A 17 7.26 -19.14 -9.29
CA LYS A 17 8.14 -20.31 -9.25
C LYS A 17 9.58 -19.91 -8.95
N VAL A 18 10.07 -18.85 -9.60
CA VAL A 18 11.42 -18.33 -9.35
C VAL A 18 11.55 -17.87 -7.91
N LEU A 19 10.62 -17.04 -7.41
CA LEU A 19 10.64 -16.53 -6.04
C LEU A 19 10.58 -17.64 -4.98
N LYS A 20 9.85 -18.73 -5.24
CA LYS A 20 9.82 -19.90 -4.35
C LYS A 20 11.10 -20.74 -4.38
N SER A 21 11.85 -20.70 -5.48
CA SER A 21 13.13 -21.41 -5.60
C SER A 21 14.26 -20.74 -4.83
N LEU A 22 14.10 -19.45 -4.51
CA LEU A 22 15.09 -18.67 -3.77
C LEU A 22 15.00 -18.97 -2.26
N SER A 23 16.03 -19.61 -1.71
CA SER A 23 16.09 -20.06 -0.30
C SER A 23 15.98 -18.95 0.75
N PHE A 24 16.27 -17.70 0.37
CA PHE A 24 16.16 -16.52 1.24
C PHE A 24 14.74 -15.93 1.30
N ILE A 25 13.84 -16.35 0.41
CA ILE A 25 12.47 -15.86 0.40
C ILE A 25 11.61 -16.72 1.32
N LYS A 26 11.26 -16.13 2.48
CA LYS A 26 10.49 -16.83 3.51
C LYS A 26 9.02 -17.03 3.14
N LYS A 27 8.41 -16.06 2.46
CA LYS A 27 6.97 -16.05 2.14
C LYS A 27 6.74 -15.29 0.84
N VAL A 28 5.99 -15.91 -0.07
CA VAL A 28 5.44 -15.26 -1.27
C VAL A 28 3.93 -15.41 -1.20
N LYS A 29 3.21 -14.31 -1.39
CA LYS A 29 1.74 -14.30 -1.43
C LYS A 29 1.29 -13.44 -2.61
N PRO A 30 0.42 -13.95 -3.50
CA PRO A 30 -0.27 -13.09 -4.44
C PRO A 30 -1.20 -12.17 -3.67
N MET A 31 -1.27 -10.91 -4.08
CA MET A 31 -2.24 -9.94 -3.61
C MET A 31 -3.09 -9.53 -4.82
N SER A 32 -4.40 -9.40 -4.65
CA SER A 32 -5.23 -8.81 -5.70
C SER A 32 -4.93 -7.32 -5.81
N VAL A 33 -5.13 -6.76 -7.00
CA VAL A 33 -4.98 -5.31 -7.26
C VAL A 33 -5.77 -4.49 -6.24
N SER A 34 -7.02 -4.89 -5.96
CA SER A 34 -7.87 -4.26 -4.94
C SER A 34 -7.30 -4.28 -3.51
N THR A 35 -6.53 -5.31 -3.16
CA THR A 35 -5.87 -5.39 -1.84
C THR A 35 -4.59 -4.54 -1.82
N VAL A 36 -3.93 -4.35 -2.96
CA VAL A 36 -2.75 -3.50 -3.09
C VAL A 36 -3.14 -2.02 -2.95
N GLU A 37 -4.14 -1.59 -3.71
CA GLU A 37 -4.67 -0.22 -3.66
C GLU A 37 -5.14 0.12 -2.24
N LEU A 38 -6.00 -0.71 -1.65
CA LEU A 38 -6.49 -0.50 -0.29
C LEU A 38 -5.36 -0.40 0.75
N TRP A 39 -4.27 -1.15 0.57
CA TRP A 39 -3.15 -1.10 1.50
C TRP A 39 -2.30 0.17 1.29
N GLU A 40 -2.04 0.61 0.06
CA GLU A 40 -1.38 1.90 -0.12
C GLU A 40 -2.26 3.06 0.39
N ASP A 41 -3.57 3.03 0.15
CA ASP A 41 -4.53 4.03 0.67
C ASP A 41 -4.51 4.09 2.21
N LEU A 42 -4.58 2.94 2.88
CA LEU A 42 -4.56 2.87 4.35
C LEU A 42 -3.23 3.36 4.92
N LYS A 43 -2.12 3.07 4.23
CA LYS A 43 -0.79 3.49 4.64
C LYS A 43 -0.61 5.00 4.45
N GLU A 44 -1.13 5.55 3.37
CA GLU A 44 -1.14 6.98 3.10
C GLU A 44 -2.01 7.71 4.13
N ALA A 45 -3.23 7.27 4.38
CA ALA A 45 -4.11 7.83 5.40
C ALA A 45 -3.47 7.78 6.81
N ALA A 46 -2.84 6.66 7.17
CA ALA A 46 -2.12 6.54 8.43
C ALA A 46 -0.92 7.51 8.51
N ASN A 47 -0.25 7.75 7.37
CA ASN A 47 0.85 8.70 7.27
C ASN A 47 0.36 10.15 7.41
N GLU A 48 -0.75 10.51 6.78
CA GLU A 48 -1.40 11.83 6.93
C GLU A 48 -1.82 12.10 8.37
N VAL A 49 -2.48 11.13 9.03
CA VAL A 49 -2.85 11.24 10.45
C VAL A 49 -1.61 11.41 11.32
N ARG A 50 -0.52 10.70 11.01
CA ARG A 50 0.75 10.84 11.72
C ARG A 50 1.37 12.23 11.51
N LEU A 51 1.34 12.78 10.29
CA LEU A 51 1.86 14.11 9.97
C LEU A 51 1.03 15.22 10.63
N HIS A 52 -0.29 15.05 10.70
CA HIS A 52 -1.19 15.93 11.45
C HIS A 52 -0.86 15.89 12.95
N LYS A 53 -0.72 14.70 13.54
CA LYS A 53 -0.34 14.55 14.96
C LYS A 53 1.05 15.11 15.28
N GLN A 54 1.95 15.16 14.30
CA GLN A 54 3.28 15.78 14.44
C GLN A 54 3.26 17.31 14.24
N GLY A 55 2.09 17.92 14.03
CA GLY A 55 1.93 19.37 13.89
C GLY A 55 2.42 19.94 12.56
N LYS A 56 2.74 19.10 11.57
CA LYS A 56 3.27 19.51 10.26
C LYS A 56 2.19 19.71 9.19
N LEU A 57 0.98 19.20 9.42
CA LEU A 57 -0.17 19.35 8.55
C LEU A 57 -1.35 19.91 9.36
N LYS A 58 -2.00 20.98 8.90
CA LYS A 58 -3.30 21.40 9.41
C LYS A 58 -4.37 20.65 8.62
N LEU A 59 -5.07 19.71 9.24
CA LEU A 59 -6.24 19.09 8.60
C LEU A 59 -7.32 20.18 8.47
N LYS A 60 -8.00 20.21 7.32
CA LYS A 60 -9.22 21.02 7.17
C LYS A 60 -10.21 20.57 8.25
N THR A 61 -10.81 21.53 8.93
CA THR A 61 -11.81 21.19 9.94
C THR A 61 -13.04 20.59 9.27
N ALA A 62 -13.82 19.79 9.99
CA ALA A 62 -15.09 19.27 9.49
C ALA A 62 -16.02 20.40 9.00
N GLN A 63 -15.84 21.60 9.56
CA GLN A 63 -16.54 22.82 9.18
C GLN A 63 -16.09 23.37 7.82
N ASP A 64 -14.80 23.31 7.51
CA ASP A 64 -14.27 23.71 6.19
C ASP A 64 -14.73 22.75 5.08
N LEU A 65 -14.82 21.46 5.39
CA LEU A 65 -15.36 20.44 4.50
C LEU A 65 -16.85 20.67 4.17
N LEU A 66 -17.62 21.14 5.14
CA LEU A 66 -19.04 21.47 4.94
C LEU A 66 -19.27 22.77 4.15
N ASN A 67 -18.31 23.69 4.15
CA ASN A 67 -18.42 24.97 3.43
C ASN A 67 -18.01 24.89 1.95
N GLU A 68 -17.38 23.79 1.52
CA GLU A 68 -16.98 23.56 0.12
C GLU A 68 -18.04 22.79 -0.72
N LEU A 69 -19.18 22.43 -0.12
CA LEU A 69 -20.35 21.82 -0.76
C LEU A 69 -21.48 22.83 -0.93
#